data_AF-A0A0C1W3H3-F1
#
_entry.id   AF-A0A0C1W3H3-F1
#
_cell.length_a   1.000
_cell.length_b   1.000
_cell.length_c   1.000
_cell.angle_alpha   90.00
_cell.angle_beta   90.00
_cell.angle_gamma   90.00
#
_symmetry.space_group_name_H-M   'P 1'
#
loop_
_entity.id
_entity.type
_entity.pdbx_description
1 polymer ?
#
loop_
_entity_poly.entity_id
_entity_poly.type
_entity_poly.pdbx_seq_one_letter_code
_entity_poly.pdbx_strand_id
1 'polypeptide(L)'
;MTQLSRLSPLNIQDELIRARFYRELRDGLFEWEEWEVSIDEIRMPELISLRYYGTDSLKKIVSVCAGLDDMREYLAAGSLIRLPTIKWVRTRIRYYCQFEQEGV
;
A
#
# COMPACT_ATOMS: atom_id res chain seq x y z
N MET A 1 12.08 21.41 2.92
CA MET A 1 11.98 19.98 3.24
C MET A 1 10.53 19.56 3.01
N THR A 2 10.26 18.67 2.07
CA THR A 2 8.89 18.21 1.77
C THR A 2 8.42 17.36 2.95
N GLN A 3 7.41 17.82 3.68
CA GLN A 3 6.85 17.06 4.79
C GLN A 3 6.19 15.79 4.23
N LEU A 4 6.71 14.61 4.61
CA LEU A 4 6.14 13.34 4.17
C LEU A 4 4.71 13.20 4.70
N SER A 5 3.80 12.76 3.83
CA SER A 5 2.45 12.40 4.26
C SER A 5 2.52 11.30 5.31
N ARG A 6 1.62 11.34 6.31
CA ARG A 6 1.47 10.29 7.33
C ARG A 6 1.07 8.93 6.76
N LEU A 7 0.66 8.90 5.48
CA LEU A 7 0.32 7.71 4.72
C LEU A 7 1.50 7.17 3.92
N SER A 8 2.62 7.88 3.88
CA SER A 8 3.81 7.46 3.14
C SER A 8 4.55 6.37 3.91
N PRO A 9 4.82 5.20 3.30
CA PRO A 9 5.68 4.17 3.89
C PRO A 9 7.13 4.65 4.11
N LEU A 10 7.54 5.75 3.45
CA LEU A 10 8.86 6.36 3.65
C LEU A 10 9.03 7.01 5.03
N ASN A 11 7.98 7.04 5.85
CA ASN A 11 8.12 7.37 7.27
C ASN A 11 8.91 6.30 8.04
N ILE A 12 8.89 5.04 7.59
CA ILE A 12 9.72 3.95 8.11
C ILE A 12 11.08 4.08 7.42
N GLN A 13 12.13 4.47 8.15
CA GLN A 13 13.43 4.82 7.55
C GLN A 13 14.22 3.58 7.13
N ASP A 14 14.28 2.58 8.01
CA ASP A 14 14.96 1.30 7.81
C ASP A 14 14.26 0.48 6.72
N GLU A 15 15.05 0.07 5.73
CA GLU A 15 14.54 -0.61 4.56
C GLU A 15 14.08 -2.04 4.86
N LEU A 16 14.71 -2.73 5.82
CA LEU A 16 14.35 -4.08 6.24
C LEU A 16 13.02 -4.06 7.01
N ILE A 17 12.83 -3.07 7.88
CA ILE A 17 11.57 -2.88 8.60
C ILE A 17 10.46 -2.50 7.61
N ARG A 18 10.75 -1.59 6.68
CA ARG A 18 9.80 -1.22 5.62
C ARG A 18 9.45 -2.41 4.71
N ALA A 19 10.39 -3.29 4.42
CA ALA A 19 10.13 -4.53 3.70
C ALA A 19 9.22 -5.49 4.49
N ARG A 20 9.34 -5.57 5.81
CA ARG A 20 8.41 -6.34 6.66
C ARG A 20 6.99 -5.78 6.59
N PHE A 21 6.83 -4.46 6.58
CA PHE A 21 5.53 -3.81 6.37
C PHE A 21 4.94 -4.16 5.00
N TYR A 22 5.73 -4.11 3.93
CA TYR A 22 5.26 -4.51 2.60
C TYR A 22 4.89 -5.99 2.50
N ARG A 23 5.60 -6.86 3.22
CA ARG A 23 5.23 -8.29 3.30
C ARG A 23 3.86 -8.46 3.93
N GLU A 24 3.60 -7.81 5.06
CA GLU A 24 2.27 -7.87 5.70
C GLU A 24 1.16 -7.34 4.77
N LEU A 25 1.43 -6.28 4.01
CA LEU A 25 0.50 -5.78 3.01
C LEU A 25 0.18 -6.79 1.90
N ARG A 26 1.18 -7.57 1.49
CA ARG A 26 1.04 -8.59 0.45
C ARG A 26 0.32 -9.84 0.96
N ASP A 27 0.57 -10.24 2.20
CA ASP A 27 -0.12 -11.37 2.83
C ASP A 27 -1.63 -11.10 2.93
N GLY A 28 -1.99 -9.83 3.20
CA GLY A 28 -3.36 -9.37 3.27
C GLY A 28 -4.12 -9.88 4.49
N LEU A 29 -5.22 -9.23 4.84
CA LEU A 29 -6.15 -9.73 5.85
C LEU A 29 -7.48 -10.10 5.18
N PHE A 30 -8.14 -11.14 5.70
CA PHE A 30 -9.44 -11.61 5.19
C PHE A 30 -10.53 -10.53 5.30
N GLU A 31 -10.39 -9.61 6.26
CA GLU A 31 -11.35 -8.52 6.52
C GLU A 31 -11.22 -7.33 5.57
N TRP A 32 -10.24 -7.33 4.66
CA TRP A 32 -10.07 -6.25 3.70
C TRP A 32 -11.08 -6.33 2.58
N GLU A 33 -11.50 -5.16 2.10
CA GLU A 33 -12.44 -5.09 0.99
C GLU A 33 -11.74 -5.53 -0.30
N GLU A 34 -12.49 -6.25 -1.13
CA GLU A 34 -12.05 -6.67 -2.45
C GLU A 34 -12.41 -5.59 -3.47
N TRP A 35 -11.41 -5.19 -4.25
CA TRP A 35 -11.54 -4.24 -5.35
C TRP A 35 -11.36 -4.96 -6.67
N GLU A 36 -12.36 -4.87 -7.55
CA GLU A 36 -12.27 -5.39 -8.91
C GLU A 36 -11.57 -4.37 -9.81
N VAL A 37 -10.49 -4.81 -10.45
CA VAL A 37 -9.69 -3.96 -11.35
C VAL A 37 -10.44 -3.72 -12.65
N SER A 38 -10.74 -2.45 -12.93
CA SER A 38 -11.31 -2.02 -14.21
C SER A 38 -10.27 -1.90 -15.33
N ILE A 39 -10.72 -1.85 -16.59
CA ILE A 39 -9.83 -1.87 -17.76
C ILE A 39 -8.89 -0.64 -17.79
N ASP A 40 -9.38 0.52 -17.35
CA ASP A 40 -8.60 1.76 -17.28
C ASP A 40 -7.60 1.78 -16.10
N GLU A 41 -7.70 0.83 -15.18
CA GLU A 41 -6.82 0.72 -14.00
C GLU A 41 -5.63 -0.21 -14.22
N ILE A 42 -5.60 -1.01 -15.31
CA ILE A 42 -4.57 -2.02 -15.60
C ILE A 42 -3.13 -1.51 -15.44
N ARG A 43 -2.90 -0.24 -15.80
CA ARG A 43 -1.59 0.43 -15.76
C ARG A 43 -1.52 1.59 -14.77
N MET A 44 -2.57 1.78 -13.98
CA MET A 44 -2.75 2.98 -13.16
C MET A 44 -3.10 2.63 -11.71
N PRO A 45 -2.16 2.12 -10.91
CA PRO A 45 -2.36 1.93 -9.47
C PRO A 45 -2.74 3.23 -8.75
N GLU A 46 -2.32 4.38 -9.26
CA GLU A 46 -2.74 5.70 -8.78
C GLU A 46 -4.24 5.98 -9.00
N LEU A 47 -4.85 5.43 -10.06
CA LEU A 47 -6.27 5.59 -10.33
C LEU A 47 -7.10 4.76 -9.35
N ILE A 48 -6.69 3.52 -9.07
CA ILE A 48 -7.28 2.69 -8.02
C ILE A 48 -7.15 3.41 -6.67
N SER A 49 -5.95 3.92 -6.37
CA SER A 49 -5.71 4.67 -5.14
C SER A 49 -6.66 5.86 -5.01
N LEU A 50 -6.83 6.63 -6.09
CA LEU A 50 -7.73 7.78 -6.10
C LEU A 50 -9.20 7.36 -5.90
N ARG A 51 -9.65 6.30 -6.57
CA ARG A 51 -11.05 5.82 -6.50
C ARG A 51 -11.38 5.18 -5.15
N TYR A 52 -10.49 4.36 -4.62
CA TYR A 52 -10.70 3.63 -3.37
C TYR A 52 -10.41 4.50 -2.13
N TYR A 53 -9.33 5.29 -2.14
CA TYR A 53 -8.89 6.08 -0.99
C TYR A 53 -9.21 7.58 -1.07
N GLY A 54 -9.66 8.08 -2.22
CA GLY A 54 -9.81 9.52 -2.45
C GLY A 54 -8.47 10.27 -2.58
N THR A 55 -7.35 9.56 -2.77
CA THR A 55 -6.02 10.16 -2.94
C THR A 55 -5.12 9.27 -3.80
N ASP A 56 -4.27 9.86 -4.64
CA ASP A 56 -3.26 9.16 -5.46
C ASP A 56 -2.00 8.74 -4.67
N SER A 57 -1.85 9.25 -3.44
CA SER A 57 -0.65 9.10 -2.64
C SER A 57 -0.41 7.67 -2.12
N LEU A 58 -1.42 6.80 -2.22
CA LEU A 58 -1.38 5.41 -1.78
C LEU A 58 -1.15 4.41 -2.94
N LYS A 59 -0.79 4.89 -4.14
CA LYS A 59 -0.51 4.03 -5.31
C LYS A 59 0.49 2.91 -5.06
N LYS A 60 1.49 3.15 -4.20
CA LYS A 60 2.48 2.12 -3.83
C LYS A 60 1.86 1.03 -2.94
N ILE A 61 0.92 1.38 -2.07
CA ILE A 61 0.18 0.39 -1.26
C ILE A 61 -0.65 -0.49 -2.17
N VAL A 62 -1.40 0.11 -3.10
CA VAL A 62 -2.17 -0.63 -4.11
C VAL A 62 -1.28 -1.61 -4.88
N SER A 63 -0.13 -1.14 -5.36
CA SER A 63 0.82 -1.98 -6.13
C SER A 63 1.30 -3.17 -5.32
N VAL A 64 1.67 -2.95 -4.03
CA VAL A 64 2.13 -4.02 -3.14
C VAL A 64 1.03 -5.05 -2.85
N CYS A 65 -0.20 -4.59 -2.56
CA CYS A 65 -1.35 -5.47 -2.33
C CYS A 65 -1.75 -6.25 -3.59
N ALA A 66 -1.55 -5.67 -4.76
CA ALA A 66 -1.76 -6.35 -6.04
C ALA A 66 -0.62 -7.31 -6.42
N GLY A 67 0.42 -7.43 -5.57
CA GLY A 67 1.55 -8.32 -5.82
C GLY A 67 2.53 -7.81 -6.88
N LEU A 68 2.44 -6.54 -7.29
CA LEU A 68 3.38 -5.95 -8.25
C LEU A 68 4.72 -5.67 -7.55
N ASP A 69 5.81 -6.22 -8.10
CA ASP A 69 7.16 -5.92 -7.64
C ASP A 69 7.73 -4.69 -8.36
N ASP A 70 7.32 -4.47 -9.62
CA ASP A 70 7.61 -3.27 -10.42
C ASP A 70 6.31 -2.53 -10.77
N MET A 71 6.28 -1.20 -10.58
CA MET A 71 5.14 -0.36 -10.96
C MET A 71 4.90 -0.30 -12.47
N ARG A 72 5.82 -0.82 -13.29
CA ARG A 72 5.66 -0.96 -14.75
C ARG A 72 4.86 -2.19 -15.16
N GLU A 73 4.64 -3.12 -14.23
CA GLU A 73 3.84 -4.32 -14.46
C GLU A 73 2.35 -3.97 -14.58
N TYR A 74 1.58 -4.93 -15.08
CA TYR A 74 0.17 -4.77 -15.41
C TYR A 74 -0.71 -5.55 -14.44
N LEU A 75 -1.77 -4.89 -13.98
CA LEU A 75 -2.86 -5.57 -13.29
C LEU A 75 -3.75 -6.29 -14.32
N ALA A 76 -4.33 -7.42 -13.94
CA ALA A 76 -5.31 -8.08 -14.79
C ALA A 76 -6.68 -7.44 -14.62
N ALA A 77 -7.35 -7.04 -15.70
CA ALA A 77 -8.74 -6.58 -15.62
C ALA A 77 -9.66 -7.70 -15.11
N GLY A 78 -10.61 -7.35 -14.25
CA GLY A 78 -11.49 -8.30 -13.55
C GLY A 78 -10.80 -9.08 -12.42
N SER A 79 -9.52 -8.82 -12.14
CA SER A 79 -8.87 -9.41 -10.96
C SER A 79 -9.32 -8.69 -9.69
N LEU A 80 -9.36 -9.43 -8.58
CA LEU A 80 -9.71 -8.91 -7.27
C LEU A 80 -8.43 -8.64 -6.47
N ILE A 81 -8.29 -7.41 -6.00
CA ILE A 81 -7.21 -6.99 -5.09
C ILE A 81 -7.83 -6.71 -3.73
N ARG A 82 -7.21 -7.21 -2.65
CA ARG A 82 -7.61 -6.87 -1.29
C ARG A 82 -6.91 -5.61 -0.83
N LEU A 83 -7.67 -4.59 -0.47
CA LEU A 83 -7.12 -3.29 -0.07
C LEU A 83 -7.40 -2.99 1.40
N PRO A 84 -6.38 -2.61 2.19
CA PRO A 84 -6.58 -2.19 3.58
C PRO A 84 -7.26 -0.83 3.64
N THR A 85 -7.95 -0.52 4.74
CA THR A 85 -8.47 0.83 4.98
C THR A 85 -7.33 1.84 5.24
N ILE A 86 -7.57 3.14 4.95
CA ILE A 86 -6.62 4.22 5.29
C ILE A 86 -6.25 4.22 6.78
N LYS A 87 -7.23 3.94 7.64
CA LYS A 87 -7.03 3.86 9.09
C LYS A 87 -6.03 2.75 9.44
N TRP A 88 -6.15 1.59 8.79
CA TRP A 88 -5.22 0.47 8.98
C TRP A 88 -3.81 0.87 8.52
N VAL A 89 -3.66 1.39 7.30
CA VAL A 89 -2.36 1.82 6.74
C VAL A 89 -1.65 2.79 7.67
N ARG A 90 -2.35 3.85 8.10
CA ARG A 90 -1.80 4.86 9.01
C ARG A 90 -1.39 4.26 10.36
N THR A 91 -2.19 3.35 10.89
CA THR A 91 -1.92 2.70 12.19
C THR A 91 -0.69 1.79 12.09
N ARG A 92 -0.59 1.00 11.02
CA ARG A 92 0.55 0.10 10.83
C ARG A 92 1.85 0.82 10.51
N ILE A 93 1.82 1.89 9.71
CA ILE A 93 3.01 2.74 9.50
C ILE A 93 3.51 3.26 10.85
N ARG A 94 2.62 3.78 11.71
CA ARG A 94 3.00 4.24 13.04
C ARG A 94 3.61 3.12 13.89
N TYR A 95 3.01 1.92 13.87
CA TYR A 95 3.53 0.76 14.58
C TYR A 95 4.96 0.41 14.15
N TYR A 96 5.23 0.33 12.84
CA TYR A 96 6.58 0.03 12.34
C TYR A 96 7.58 1.16 12.61
N CYS A 97 7.17 2.42 12.58
CA CYS A 97 8.03 3.54 12.99
C CYS A 97 8.39 3.46 14.49
N GLN A 98 7.47 3.02 15.35
CA GLN A 98 7.77 2.82 16.78
C GLN A 98 8.69 1.61 16.98
N PHE A 99 8.41 0.50 16.29
CA PHE A 99 9.25 -0.69 16.30
C PHE A 99 10.70 -0.40 15.87
N GLU A 100 10.89 0.46 14.86
CA GLU A 100 12.21 0.95 14.43
C GLU A 100 12.94 1.73 15.52
N GLN A 101 12.23 2.55 16.30
CA GLN A 101 12.80 3.35 17.38
C GLN A 101 13.14 2.52 18.63
N GLU A 102 12.34 1.49 18.91
CA GLU A 102 12.55 0.61 20.06
C GLU A 102 13.80 -0.26 19.89
N GLY A 103 14.21 -0.54 18.66
CA GLY A 103 15.45 -1.24 18.36
C GLY A 103 15.41 -2.72 18.75
N VAL A 104 16.01 -3.56 17.92
CA VAL A 104 16.34 -4.95 18.26
C VAL A 104 17.22 -5.01 19.51
#